data_AF-A0A1M4ZFT9-F1
#
_entry.id   AF-A0A1M4ZFT9-F1
#
_cell.length_a   1.000
_cell.length_b   1.000
_cell.length_c   1.000
_cell.angle_alpha   90.00
_cell.angle_beta   90.00
_cell.angle_gamma   90.00
#
_symmetry.space_group_name_H-M   'P 1'
#
loop_
_entity.id
_entity.type
_entity.pdbx_description
1 polymer ?
#
loop_
_entity_poly.entity_id
_entity_poly.type
_entity_poly.pdbx_seq_one_letter_code
_entity_poly.pdbx_strand_id
1 'polypeptide(L)'
;MVNEEIQNKSNHDQIDLAMKLNQLLLNNLDITDRVVLQGMMKRSMNAINRAVQEKDKYYFLIQTMDSIIEKAPVLSDDLTLYINLDPNQLKMSKDILTEKGYFVGHLTIDQLDTPSIVLRVNIPAGEPIAFAENQGLYYGLIRRGTSHHIKGRTVRQKDGHSYLELAAELLEYQINLVDLEGIRAETDRTAIANSGLVPAHVEKLKEIAIETYTYIMFRPVNRLATSLIAKGAATKEKSIHGKSSDWGPMAGYIPYDQDLSKLHGSKVEVDWGNRENKRTIEQKDEYGNPSVVKLYLELDIDRQRELEIKDVLKLGPIYEESGCVYSNLFVKNETYQFRVDHNTRIVEYRTRLGRQTCLGETFSWKPIEILGRMFDRTPKPLTADYDLFALAPDIQMAKAQIPRKVWEERVAEREGIIEKNNNYLELMYQYGFIRKENEDRSNLTKWQQDMVNRLNTAVIEAGYTGGAVINHGTEQDNVRNPEQDQEIFIIAPDGSVVLTKSWQDTQKFIAKNIIANNYLFYINPSYNKIAPGNKKQINWENSIQSDLKSETLVSLMKENFKSSVSKKLELKSKLKTQQVSNSTFHQPRNIKYIVERIKQDNSRNFFR
;
A
#
# COMPACT_ATOMS: atom_id res chain seq x y z
N MET A 1 3.67 -20.71 46.35
CA MET A 1 2.36 -20.12 46.74
C MET A 1 1.28 -20.37 45.69
N VAL A 2 0.98 -19.48 44.71
CA VAL A 2 -0.15 -19.70 43.77
C VAL A 2 -0.03 -21.01 42.97
N ASN A 3 1.17 -21.35 42.48
CA ASN A 3 1.38 -22.61 41.76
C ASN A 3 1.22 -23.87 42.64
N GLU A 4 1.54 -23.80 43.94
CA GLU A 4 1.35 -24.92 44.87
C GLU A 4 -0.13 -25.07 45.26
N GLU A 5 -0.87 -23.97 45.28
CA GLU A 5 -2.31 -23.97 45.56
C GLU A 5 -3.14 -24.47 44.36
N ILE A 6 -2.67 -24.21 43.13
CA ILE A 6 -3.27 -24.75 41.89
C ILE A 6 -3.07 -26.26 41.81
N GLN A 7 -1.88 -26.78 42.12
CA GLN A 7 -1.58 -28.21 41.96
C GLN A 7 -2.39 -29.15 42.87
N ASN A 8 -2.98 -28.63 43.95
CA ASN A 8 -3.76 -29.41 44.91
C ASN A 8 -5.29 -29.29 44.73
N LYS A 9 -5.77 -28.60 43.69
CA LYS A 9 -7.22 -28.40 43.43
C LYS A 9 -7.74 -29.27 42.29
N SER A 10 -9.06 -29.49 42.24
CA SER A 10 -9.72 -30.20 41.14
C SER A 10 -9.53 -29.44 39.82
N ASN A 11 -9.54 -30.14 38.66
CA ASN A 11 -9.32 -29.50 37.36
C ASN A 11 -10.31 -28.35 37.07
N HIS A 12 -11.54 -28.44 37.59
CA HIS A 12 -12.55 -27.39 37.46
C HIS A 12 -12.16 -26.14 38.26
N ASP A 13 -11.73 -26.31 39.51
CA ASP A 13 -11.29 -25.22 40.38
C ASP A 13 -9.98 -24.58 39.93
N GLN A 14 -9.10 -25.35 39.27
CA GLN A 14 -7.87 -24.82 38.67
C GLN A 14 -8.16 -23.86 37.51
N ILE A 15 -9.16 -24.18 36.68
CA ILE A 15 -9.57 -23.36 35.54
C ILE A 15 -10.28 -22.09 36.02
N ASP A 16 -11.21 -22.19 36.97
CA ASP A 16 -11.91 -21.03 37.53
C ASP A 16 -10.94 -20.08 38.25
N LEU A 17 -9.96 -20.62 38.99
CA LEU A 17 -8.91 -19.82 39.63
C LEU A 17 -7.98 -19.16 38.58
N ALA A 18 -7.63 -19.87 37.49
CA ALA A 18 -6.84 -19.30 36.41
C ALA A 18 -7.57 -18.16 35.68
N MET A 19 -8.87 -18.30 35.45
CA MET A 19 -9.70 -17.26 34.84
C MET A 19 -9.84 -16.03 35.75
N LYS A 20 -10.06 -16.24 37.06
CA LYS A 20 -10.08 -15.15 38.06
C LYS A 20 -8.74 -14.44 38.18
N LEU A 21 -7.62 -15.17 38.12
CA LEU A 21 -6.28 -14.58 38.12
C LEU A 21 -6.06 -13.73 36.85
N ASN A 22 -6.47 -14.24 35.70
CA ASN A 22 -6.32 -13.54 34.41
C ASN A 22 -7.15 -12.24 34.38
N GLN A 23 -8.37 -12.27 34.95
CA GLN A 23 -9.22 -11.09 35.09
C GLN A 23 -8.63 -10.04 36.05
N LEU A 24 -8.01 -10.47 37.15
CA LEU A 24 -7.32 -9.59 38.11
C LEU A 24 -6.04 -8.96 37.54
N LEU A 25 -5.31 -9.70 36.70
CA LEU A 25 -4.05 -9.27 36.06
C LEU A 25 -4.28 -8.30 34.90
N LEU A 26 -5.35 -8.49 34.11
CA LEU A 26 -5.75 -7.57 33.04
C LEU A 26 -6.13 -6.18 33.56
N ASN A 27 -6.58 -6.10 34.81
CA ASN A 27 -7.06 -4.85 35.40
C ASN A 27 -5.96 -4.01 36.09
N ASN A 28 -4.71 -4.49 36.23
CA ASN A 28 -3.74 -3.84 37.15
C ASN A 28 -2.24 -3.80 36.70
N LEU A 29 -1.87 -3.99 35.43
CA LEU A 29 -0.44 -4.02 35.03
C LEU A 29 -0.05 -3.12 33.85
N ASP A 30 1.12 -2.49 33.97
CA ASP A 30 1.77 -1.63 32.97
C ASP A 30 2.50 -2.46 31.87
N ILE A 31 2.84 -1.80 30.77
CA ILE A 31 3.23 -2.34 29.45
C ILE A 31 4.43 -3.30 29.52
N THR A 32 5.40 -3.09 30.41
CA THR A 32 6.61 -3.92 30.47
C THR A 32 6.34 -5.33 31.03
N ASP A 33 5.31 -5.51 31.85
CA ASP A 33 4.95 -6.81 32.41
C ASP A 33 4.19 -7.70 31.42
N ARG A 34 3.63 -7.12 30.35
CA ARG A 34 2.83 -7.85 29.33
C ARG A 34 3.64 -8.85 28.49
N VAL A 35 4.92 -8.56 28.22
CA VAL A 35 5.79 -9.44 27.41
C VAL A 35 6.20 -10.70 28.20
N VAL A 36 6.48 -10.54 29.50
CA VAL A 36 6.77 -11.66 30.40
C VAL A 36 5.52 -12.52 30.61
N LEU A 37 4.34 -11.88 30.73
CA LEU A 37 3.04 -12.53 30.83
C LEU A 37 2.62 -13.30 29.58
N GLN A 38 2.86 -12.79 28.36
CA GLN A 38 2.61 -13.53 27.12
C GLN A 38 3.45 -14.82 27.05
N GLY A 39 4.70 -14.77 27.54
CA GLY A 39 5.54 -15.96 27.70
C GLY A 39 5.00 -16.95 28.72
N MET A 40 4.37 -16.49 29.81
CA MET A 40 3.74 -17.33 30.84
C MET A 40 2.41 -17.94 30.39
N MET A 41 1.59 -17.19 29.63
CA MET A 41 0.34 -17.69 29.05
C MET A 41 0.59 -18.76 28.00
N LYS A 42 1.59 -18.56 27.12
CA LYS A 42 2.01 -19.59 26.15
C LYS A 42 2.46 -20.89 26.84
N ARG A 43 3.13 -20.79 27.99
CA ARG A 43 3.53 -21.96 28.80
C ARG A 43 2.34 -22.65 29.47
N SER A 44 1.35 -21.89 29.94
CA SER A 44 0.14 -22.42 30.57
C SER A 44 -0.80 -23.08 29.56
N MET A 45 -1.03 -22.45 28.40
CA MET A 45 -1.75 -23.07 27.28
C MET A 45 -1.10 -24.37 26.81
N ASN A 46 0.24 -24.45 26.78
CA ASN A 46 0.95 -25.68 26.41
C ASN A 46 0.89 -26.78 27.48
N ALA A 47 0.63 -26.44 28.75
CA ALA A 47 0.37 -27.40 29.82
C ALA A 47 -1.09 -27.90 29.77
N ILE A 48 -2.04 -26.99 29.51
CA ILE A 48 -3.45 -27.29 29.29
C ILE A 48 -3.64 -28.19 28.04
N ASN A 49 -2.97 -27.87 26.93
CA ASN A 49 -2.99 -28.70 25.72
C ASN A 49 -2.43 -30.11 25.95
N ARG A 50 -1.45 -30.27 26.85
CA ARG A 50 -0.96 -31.60 27.27
C ARG A 50 -1.97 -32.36 28.12
N ALA A 51 -2.65 -31.68 29.06
CA ALA A 51 -3.68 -32.28 29.89
C ALA A 51 -4.95 -32.67 29.08
N VAL A 52 -5.32 -31.87 28.07
CA VAL A 52 -6.47 -32.10 27.18
C VAL A 52 -6.19 -33.21 26.16
N GLN A 53 -4.92 -33.48 25.83
CA GLN A 53 -4.55 -34.63 24.99
C GLN A 53 -4.70 -35.98 25.69
N GLU A 54 -4.79 -36.00 27.03
CA GLU A 54 -4.79 -37.27 27.78
C GLU A 54 -6.20 -37.81 28.14
N LYS A 55 -7.30 -37.04 28.12
CA LYS A 55 -8.67 -37.59 28.29
C LYS A 55 -9.81 -36.77 27.64
N ASP A 56 -10.71 -37.51 26.97
CA ASP A 56 -12.07 -37.25 26.45
C ASP A 56 -12.50 -35.86 25.94
N LYS A 57 -12.99 -35.85 24.69
CA LYS A 57 -13.14 -34.68 23.80
C LYS A 57 -14.55 -34.10 23.59
N TYR A 58 -15.56 -34.43 24.39
CA TYR A 58 -16.95 -34.08 24.01
C TYR A 58 -17.67 -33.01 24.83
N TYR A 59 -17.06 -32.42 25.86
CA TYR A 59 -17.77 -31.50 26.77
C TYR A 59 -17.54 -30.00 26.54
N PHE A 60 -16.61 -29.60 25.67
CA PHE A 60 -16.18 -28.19 25.57
C PHE A 60 -17.06 -27.31 24.64
N LEU A 61 -17.81 -27.93 23.73
CA LEU A 61 -18.49 -27.19 22.65
C LEU A 61 -19.81 -26.52 23.09
N ILE A 62 -20.49 -27.05 24.13
CA ILE A 62 -21.80 -26.56 24.55
C ILE A 62 -21.68 -25.34 25.48
N GLN A 63 -20.67 -25.28 26.36
CA GLN A 63 -20.54 -24.19 27.34
C GLN A 63 -20.00 -22.86 26.78
N THR A 64 -19.30 -22.89 25.64
CA THR A 64 -18.74 -21.66 25.05
C THR A 64 -19.82 -20.81 24.37
N MET A 65 -20.92 -21.42 23.91
CA MET A 65 -22.02 -20.71 23.26
C MET A 65 -22.95 -20.02 24.27
N ASP A 66 -23.20 -20.63 25.44
CA ASP A 66 -24.09 -20.04 26.46
C ASP A 66 -23.54 -18.73 27.06
N SER A 67 -22.22 -18.61 27.22
CA SER A 67 -21.55 -17.41 27.76
C SER A 67 -21.56 -16.21 26.79
N ILE A 68 -21.61 -16.48 25.48
CA ILE A 68 -21.66 -15.43 24.44
C ILE A 68 -23.11 -14.91 24.30
N ILE A 69 -24.10 -15.77 24.50
CA ILE A 69 -25.53 -15.44 24.34
C ILE A 69 -26.08 -14.65 25.55
N GLU A 70 -25.50 -14.80 26.74
CA GLU A 70 -25.97 -14.13 27.97
C GLU A 70 -25.77 -12.60 28.00
N LYS A 71 -25.10 -11.99 27.00
CA LYS A 71 -24.73 -10.56 27.02
C LYS A 71 -25.28 -9.70 25.86
N ALA A 72 -26.17 -10.23 25.02
CA ALA A 72 -26.77 -9.45 23.93
C ALA A 72 -28.08 -8.76 24.37
N PRO A 73 -28.26 -7.45 24.15
CA PRO A 73 -29.50 -6.75 24.48
C PRO A 73 -30.65 -7.10 23.52
N VAL A 74 -31.85 -7.26 24.10
CA VAL A 74 -33.12 -7.59 23.42
C VAL A 74 -33.63 -6.42 22.58
N LEU A 75 -33.95 -6.67 21.30
CA LEU A 75 -34.94 -5.90 20.53
C LEU A 75 -35.67 -6.84 19.55
N SER A 76 -36.99 -6.72 19.51
CA SER A 76 -37.92 -7.46 18.66
C SER A 76 -38.06 -6.82 17.27
N ASP A 77 -38.25 -7.64 16.24
CA ASP A 77 -39.51 -7.72 15.46
C ASP A 77 -39.34 -8.69 14.26
N ASP A 78 -40.40 -9.46 14.02
CA ASP A 78 -40.69 -10.52 13.03
C ASP A 78 -39.74 -10.74 11.84
N LEU A 79 -39.11 -11.93 11.81
CA LEU A 79 -38.46 -12.52 10.64
C LEU A 79 -39.42 -13.49 9.92
N THR A 80 -39.94 -13.13 8.74
CA THR A 80 -40.66 -14.07 7.88
C THR A 80 -39.71 -14.63 6.82
N LEU A 81 -39.43 -15.93 6.88
CA LEU A 81 -38.55 -16.65 5.95
C LEU A 81 -39.39 -17.26 4.80
N TYR A 82 -39.16 -16.83 3.56
CA TYR A 82 -39.71 -17.50 2.38
C TYR A 82 -38.69 -18.50 1.85
N ILE A 83 -38.98 -19.79 2.00
CA ILE A 83 -38.24 -20.87 1.33
C ILE A 83 -39.17 -21.46 0.27
N ASN A 84 -38.76 -21.43 -0.99
CA ASN A 84 -39.47 -22.09 -2.09
C ASN A 84 -38.77 -23.43 -2.36
N LEU A 85 -39.39 -24.55 -1.97
CA LEU A 85 -38.88 -25.91 -2.19
C LEU A 85 -39.96 -26.79 -2.80
N ASP A 86 -39.52 -27.74 -3.63
CA ASP A 86 -40.36 -28.79 -4.22
C ASP A 86 -41.04 -29.63 -3.10
N PRO A 87 -42.39 -29.73 -3.06
CA PRO A 87 -43.13 -30.38 -1.99
C PRO A 87 -42.85 -31.88 -1.81
N ASN A 88 -42.22 -32.53 -2.79
CA ASN A 88 -42.13 -34.00 -2.83
C ASN A 88 -40.94 -34.60 -2.07
N GLN A 89 -40.07 -33.79 -1.45
CA GLN A 89 -38.83 -34.27 -0.82
C GLN A 89 -38.69 -33.96 0.69
N LEU A 90 -39.77 -33.60 1.39
CA LEU A 90 -39.68 -33.22 2.80
C LEU A 90 -40.50 -34.11 3.72
N LYS A 91 -39.83 -34.67 4.75
CA LYS A 91 -40.46 -35.05 6.03
C LYS A 91 -40.01 -34.08 7.10
N MET A 92 -40.91 -33.22 7.57
CA MET A 92 -40.67 -32.39 8.77
C MET A 92 -41.00 -33.20 10.03
N SER A 93 -40.10 -33.25 11.00
CA SER A 93 -40.44 -33.61 12.37
C SER A 93 -40.75 -32.35 13.19
N LYS A 94 -41.77 -32.43 14.05
CA LYS A 94 -42.29 -31.35 14.90
C LYS A 94 -41.21 -30.67 15.77
N ASP A 95 -41.27 -29.34 15.80
CA ASP A 95 -40.35 -28.39 16.44
C ASP A 95 -40.45 -28.33 17.98
N ILE A 96 -39.38 -27.80 18.60
CA ILE A 96 -39.39 -27.23 19.95
C ILE A 96 -39.25 -25.71 19.82
N LEU A 97 -40.29 -24.97 20.20
CA LEU A 97 -40.21 -23.53 20.47
C LEU A 97 -39.50 -23.34 21.81
N THR A 98 -38.42 -22.56 21.83
CA THR A 98 -37.83 -22.07 23.09
C THR A 98 -38.43 -20.71 23.45
N GLU A 99 -38.54 -20.42 24.74
CA GLU A 99 -39.27 -19.28 25.34
C GLU A 99 -38.85 -17.87 24.87
N LYS A 100 -37.85 -17.74 23.99
CA LYS A 100 -37.33 -16.46 23.48
C LYS A 100 -37.46 -16.26 21.96
N GLY A 101 -38.28 -17.06 21.28
CA GLY A 101 -38.66 -16.80 19.88
C GLY A 101 -37.62 -17.19 18.82
N TYR A 102 -36.64 -18.03 19.16
CA TYR A 102 -35.69 -18.57 18.18
C TYR A 102 -36.20 -19.88 17.56
N PHE A 103 -36.10 -19.99 16.24
CA PHE A 103 -36.41 -21.20 15.49
C PHE A 103 -35.15 -22.07 15.36
N VAL A 104 -35.15 -23.26 15.94
CA VAL A 104 -34.10 -24.27 15.71
C VAL A 104 -34.72 -25.37 14.86
N GLY A 105 -34.54 -25.29 13.54
CA GLY A 105 -34.99 -26.32 12.61
C GLY A 105 -33.90 -27.37 12.38
N HIS A 106 -34.23 -28.64 12.59
CA HIS A 106 -33.42 -29.75 12.07
C HIS A 106 -33.82 -30.02 10.62
N LEU A 107 -32.90 -29.80 9.68
CA LEU A 107 -33.09 -30.19 8.28
C LEU A 107 -32.35 -31.50 8.03
N THR A 108 -33.09 -32.58 7.79
CA THR A 108 -32.51 -33.86 7.35
C THR A 108 -32.69 -33.95 5.84
N ILE A 109 -31.59 -33.93 5.08
CA ILE A 109 -31.60 -34.14 3.63
C ILE A 109 -31.09 -35.56 3.38
N ASP A 110 -32.01 -36.46 3.03
CA ASP A 110 -31.64 -37.82 2.60
C ASP A 110 -31.30 -37.80 1.10
N GLN A 111 -30.03 -38.07 0.81
CA GLN A 111 -29.43 -38.33 -0.52
C GLN A 111 -29.61 -37.24 -1.60
N LEU A 112 -28.53 -36.50 -1.87
CA LEU A 112 -28.40 -35.66 -3.07
C LEU A 112 -27.24 -36.17 -3.94
N ASP A 113 -27.56 -36.59 -5.16
CA ASP A 113 -26.62 -36.98 -6.23
C ASP A 113 -26.22 -35.79 -7.14
N THR A 114 -26.35 -34.53 -6.69
CA THR A 114 -25.99 -33.35 -7.49
C THR A 114 -25.22 -32.26 -6.73
N PRO A 115 -24.19 -31.62 -7.33
CA PRO A 115 -23.25 -30.77 -6.61
C PRO A 115 -23.60 -29.29 -6.73
N SER A 116 -24.74 -28.82 -6.19
CA SER A 116 -24.92 -27.41 -5.79
C SER A 116 -26.30 -27.16 -5.18
N ILE A 117 -26.31 -26.67 -3.93
CA ILE A 117 -27.48 -26.00 -3.35
C ILE A 117 -27.18 -24.49 -3.39
N VAL A 118 -28.11 -23.69 -3.93
CA VAL A 118 -28.06 -22.23 -3.87
C VAL A 118 -29.00 -21.78 -2.77
N LEU A 119 -28.46 -21.44 -1.61
CA LEU A 119 -29.22 -20.78 -0.53
C LEU A 119 -29.21 -19.27 -0.76
N ARG A 120 -30.40 -18.67 -0.93
CA ARG A 120 -30.58 -17.21 -0.85
C ARG A 120 -31.20 -16.89 0.50
N VAL A 121 -30.43 -16.22 1.36
CA VAL A 121 -30.90 -15.73 2.66
C VAL A 121 -30.82 -14.21 2.65
N ASN A 122 -31.93 -13.53 2.90
CA ASN A 122 -31.95 -12.09 3.18
C ASN A 122 -31.77 -11.91 4.69
N ILE A 123 -30.64 -11.34 5.11
CA ILE A 123 -30.26 -11.19 6.52
C ILE A 123 -30.25 -9.69 6.87
N PRO A 124 -30.86 -9.26 8.00
CA PRO A 124 -30.72 -7.89 8.51
C PRO A 124 -29.28 -7.59 8.94
N ALA A 125 -28.89 -6.32 8.88
CA ALA A 125 -27.50 -5.90 9.07
C ALA A 125 -26.97 -6.14 10.50
N GLY A 126 -25.83 -6.82 10.64
CA GLY A 126 -24.96 -6.68 11.82
C GLY A 126 -24.51 -7.94 12.55
N GLU A 127 -24.97 -9.15 12.19
CA GLU A 127 -24.65 -10.36 12.97
C GLU A 127 -23.88 -11.45 12.20
N PRO A 128 -22.93 -12.15 12.87
CA PRO A 128 -22.28 -13.34 12.33
C PRO A 128 -23.24 -14.53 12.33
N ILE A 129 -23.27 -15.30 11.23
CA ILE A 129 -24.02 -16.56 11.13
C ILE A 129 -23.02 -17.71 10.94
N ALA A 130 -23.22 -18.79 11.69
CA ALA A 130 -22.51 -20.06 11.51
C ALA A 130 -23.44 -21.09 10.88
N PHE A 131 -22.94 -21.88 9.92
CA PHE A 131 -23.64 -23.04 9.38
C PHE A 131 -22.89 -24.31 9.80
N ALA A 132 -23.63 -25.31 10.28
CA ALA A 132 -23.11 -26.64 10.53
C ALA A 132 -23.83 -27.62 9.59
N GLU A 133 -23.06 -28.31 8.75
CA GLU A 133 -23.53 -29.47 8.00
C GLU A 133 -22.91 -30.72 8.63
N ASN A 134 -23.60 -31.86 8.57
CA ASN A 134 -23.25 -33.07 9.33
C ASN A 134 -21.88 -33.70 9.00
N GLN A 135 -21.09 -33.11 8.08
CA GLN A 135 -19.70 -33.50 7.78
C GLN A 135 -18.73 -32.33 7.49
N GLY A 136 -19.04 -31.10 7.88
CA GLY A 136 -18.12 -29.97 7.72
C GLY A 136 -18.66 -28.65 8.28
N LEU A 137 -17.78 -27.88 8.94
CA LEU A 137 -18.09 -26.52 9.39
C LEU A 137 -17.64 -25.51 8.33
N TYR A 138 -18.58 -24.70 7.86
CA TYR A 138 -18.31 -23.55 6.98
C TYR A 138 -18.39 -22.27 7.80
N TYR A 139 -17.29 -21.54 7.91
CA TYR A 139 -17.26 -20.19 8.47
C TYR A 139 -17.02 -19.19 7.34
N GLY A 140 -17.90 -18.20 7.22
CA GLY A 140 -17.74 -17.07 6.31
C GLY A 140 -18.27 -15.80 6.96
N LEU A 141 -17.42 -14.77 7.06
CA LEU A 141 -17.83 -13.42 7.42
C LEU A 141 -18.29 -12.70 6.15
N ILE A 142 -19.59 -12.47 6.01
CA ILE A 142 -20.15 -11.72 4.88
C ILE A 142 -20.06 -10.23 5.20
N ARG A 143 -19.21 -9.50 4.46
CA ARG A 143 -19.14 -8.03 4.54
C ARG A 143 -20.26 -7.40 3.69
N ARG A 144 -20.78 -6.28 4.17
CA ARG A 144 -21.83 -5.45 3.55
C ARG A 144 -21.55 -5.19 2.05
N GLY A 145 -22.46 -5.60 1.16
CA GLY A 145 -22.50 -5.13 -0.23
C GLY A 145 -21.65 -5.86 -1.26
N THR A 146 -21.15 -7.06 -0.97
CA THR A 146 -20.40 -7.88 -1.95
C THR A 146 -21.09 -9.21 -2.25
N SER A 147 -21.38 -9.45 -3.52
CA SER A 147 -21.75 -10.76 -4.06
C SER A 147 -20.51 -11.64 -4.12
N HIS A 148 -20.48 -12.73 -3.35
CA HIS A 148 -19.36 -13.68 -3.35
C HIS A 148 -19.72 -14.93 -4.17
N HIS A 149 -18.82 -15.32 -5.07
CA HIS A 149 -18.75 -16.69 -5.58
C HIS A 149 -17.80 -17.48 -4.68
N ILE A 150 -18.34 -18.25 -3.73
CA ILE A 150 -17.54 -19.19 -2.93
C ILE A 150 -17.32 -20.44 -3.79
N LYS A 151 -16.15 -20.56 -4.45
CA LYS A 151 -15.68 -21.85 -4.95
C LYS A 151 -15.09 -22.61 -3.77
N GLY A 152 -15.91 -23.45 -3.12
CA GLY A 152 -15.43 -24.33 -2.06
C GLY A 152 -14.38 -25.31 -2.60
N ARG A 153 -13.16 -25.30 -2.03
CA ARG A 153 -12.26 -26.45 -2.12
C ARG A 153 -12.73 -27.47 -1.09
N THR A 154 -13.03 -28.69 -1.54
CA THR A 154 -13.19 -29.83 -0.65
C THR A 154 -11.81 -30.18 -0.08
N VAL A 155 -11.51 -29.77 1.16
CA VAL A 155 -10.33 -30.27 1.88
C VAL A 155 -10.70 -31.61 2.46
N ARG A 156 -10.46 -32.69 1.71
CA ARG A 156 -10.49 -34.03 2.31
C ARG A 156 -9.36 -34.12 3.32
N GLN A 157 -9.70 -34.53 4.53
CA GLN A 157 -8.78 -34.89 5.61
C GLN A 157 -7.80 -35.93 5.06
N LYS A 158 -6.60 -35.51 4.63
CA LYS A 158 -5.58 -36.46 4.19
C LYS A 158 -4.28 -36.38 4.98
N ASP A 159 -3.94 -35.26 5.60
CA ASP A 159 -2.71 -35.18 6.37
C ASP A 159 -2.92 -34.29 7.60
N GLY A 160 -3.13 -34.92 8.76
CA GLY A 160 -2.69 -34.46 10.09
C GLY A 160 -3.05 -33.08 10.66
N HIS A 161 -3.64 -32.16 9.91
CA HIS A 161 -3.86 -30.80 10.37
C HIS A 161 -5.02 -30.74 11.36
N SER A 162 -4.75 -30.29 12.58
CA SER A 162 -5.78 -30.15 13.61
C SER A 162 -6.64 -28.91 13.33
N TYR A 163 -7.92 -28.93 13.70
CA TYR A 163 -8.80 -27.76 13.63
C TYR A 163 -8.22 -26.49 14.31
N LEU A 164 -7.27 -26.65 15.24
CA LEU A 164 -6.52 -25.56 15.87
C LEU A 164 -5.50 -24.89 14.94
N GLU A 165 -4.92 -25.61 13.98
CA GLU A 165 -4.01 -25.03 12.99
C GLU A 165 -4.78 -24.21 11.97
N LEU A 166 -5.93 -24.70 11.51
CA LEU A 166 -6.84 -23.94 10.64
C LEU A 166 -7.40 -22.70 11.36
N ALA A 167 -7.72 -22.83 12.65
CA ALA A 167 -8.15 -21.71 13.48
C ALA A 167 -7.02 -20.70 13.73
N ALA A 168 -5.77 -21.15 13.89
CA ALA A 168 -4.60 -20.29 13.99
C ALA A 168 -4.29 -19.58 12.67
N GLU A 169 -4.45 -20.25 11.53
CA GLU A 169 -4.31 -19.67 10.19
C GLU A 169 -5.41 -18.62 9.93
N LEU A 170 -6.64 -18.89 10.36
CA LEU A 170 -7.77 -17.95 10.30
C LEU A 170 -7.63 -16.79 11.32
N LEU A 171 -7.03 -17.02 12.49
CA LEU A 171 -6.70 -15.98 13.46
C LEU A 171 -5.53 -15.11 12.99
N GLU A 172 -4.49 -15.67 12.35
CA GLU A 172 -3.45 -14.91 11.67
C GLU A 172 -4.03 -14.09 10.50
N TYR A 173 -5.03 -14.64 9.79
CA TYR A 173 -5.77 -13.89 8.77
C TYR A 173 -6.62 -12.75 9.36
N GLN A 174 -7.07 -12.86 10.61
CA GLN A 174 -7.73 -11.76 11.36
C GLN A 174 -6.74 -10.70 11.88
N ILE A 175 -5.42 -10.94 11.87
CA ILE A 175 -4.41 -10.07 12.50
C ILE A 175 -3.75 -9.08 11.52
N ASN A 176 -3.93 -9.22 10.20
CA ASN A 176 -3.36 -8.29 9.21
C ASN A 176 -4.33 -7.17 8.79
N LEU A 177 -5.19 -6.71 9.69
CA LEU A 177 -5.92 -5.47 9.46
C LEU A 177 -4.96 -4.29 9.59
N VAL A 178 -5.01 -3.38 8.63
CA VAL A 178 -4.24 -2.14 8.69
C VAL A 178 -4.58 -1.37 9.97
N ASP A 179 -3.58 -1.14 10.79
CA ASP A 179 -3.69 -0.42 12.05
C ASP A 179 -3.53 1.09 11.81
N LEU A 180 -4.62 1.82 12.02
CA LEU A 180 -4.71 3.26 11.84
C LEU A 180 -4.78 4.04 13.16
N GLU A 181 -4.64 3.39 14.31
CA GLU A 181 -4.67 4.10 15.59
C GLU A 181 -3.52 5.11 15.67
N GLY A 182 -3.88 6.38 15.88
CA GLY A 182 -2.95 7.51 15.93
C GLY A 182 -2.50 8.04 14.56
N ILE A 183 -3.10 7.56 13.47
CA ILE A 183 -2.81 7.94 12.08
C ILE A 183 -4.06 8.56 11.47
N ARG A 184 -3.96 9.80 10.96
CA ARG A 184 -5.06 10.40 10.20
C ARG A 184 -5.02 9.91 8.76
N ALA A 185 -6.06 9.21 8.36
CA ALA A 185 -6.21 8.72 7.00
C ALA A 185 -7.68 8.64 6.57
N GLU A 186 -7.90 8.69 5.27
CA GLU A 186 -9.16 8.25 4.66
C GLU A 186 -9.02 6.80 4.21
N THR A 187 -10.14 6.08 4.12
CA THR A 187 -10.18 4.70 3.64
C THR A 187 -11.21 4.50 2.53
N ASP A 188 -11.17 3.31 1.92
CA ASP A 188 -12.17 2.83 0.96
C ASP A 188 -12.42 3.82 -0.20
N ARG A 189 -13.69 4.06 -0.54
CA ARG A 189 -14.10 4.90 -1.67
C ARG A 189 -13.59 6.34 -1.57
N THR A 190 -13.51 6.89 -0.37
CA THR A 190 -13.02 8.26 -0.16
C THR A 190 -11.53 8.36 -0.47
N ALA A 191 -10.74 7.40 0.01
CA ALA A 191 -9.31 7.31 -0.32
C ALA A 191 -9.09 7.16 -1.83
N ILE A 192 -9.87 6.31 -2.49
CA ILE A 192 -9.81 6.12 -3.96
C ILE A 192 -10.15 7.41 -4.70
N ALA A 193 -11.25 8.08 -4.33
CA ALA A 193 -11.66 9.32 -4.99
C ALA A 193 -10.61 10.44 -4.83
N ASN A 194 -9.96 10.50 -3.66
CA ASN A 194 -9.00 11.54 -3.35
C ASN A 194 -7.56 11.24 -3.82
N SER A 195 -7.23 9.98 -4.16
CA SER A 195 -5.90 9.60 -4.66
C SER A 195 -5.61 10.11 -6.08
N GLY A 196 -6.66 10.32 -6.88
CA GLY A 196 -6.55 10.65 -8.30
C GLY A 196 -6.30 9.44 -9.21
N LEU A 197 -6.21 8.22 -8.66
CA LEU A 197 -6.16 7.00 -9.46
C LEU A 197 -7.56 6.67 -10.00
N VAL A 198 -7.61 5.96 -11.12
CA VAL A 198 -8.87 5.51 -11.72
C VAL A 198 -9.43 4.36 -10.88
N PRO A 199 -10.70 4.41 -10.41
CA PRO A 199 -11.24 3.38 -9.53
C PRO A 199 -11.14 1.95 -10.08
N ALA A 200 -11.42 1.76 -11.38
CA ALA A 200 -11.29 0.45 -12.04
C ALA A 200 -9.86 -0.09 -12.01
N HIS A 201 -8.86 0.80 -12.10
CA HIS A 201 -7.45 0.43 -11.98
C HIS A 201 -7.14 0.00 -10.55
N VAL A 202 -7.60 0.75 -9.55
CA VAL A 202 -7.38 0.42 -8.13
C VAL A 202 -7.89 -0.98 -7.79
N GLU A 203 -9.05 -1.38 -8.30
CA GLU A 203 -9.57 -2.74 -8.08
C GLU A 203 -8.62 -3.82 -8.61
N LYS A 204 -8.03 -3.62 -9.79
CA LYS A 204 -7.02 -4.54 -10.32
C LYS A 204 -5.70 -4.48 -9.55
N LEU A 205 -5.28 -3.31 -9.07
CA LEU A 205 -4.08 -3.17 -8.26
C LEU A 205 -4.23 -3.83 -6.87
N LYS A 206 -5.45 -3.85 -6.30
CA LYS A 206 -5.78 -4.59 -5.06
C LYS A 206 -5.58 -6.08 -5.24
N GLU A 207 -6.03 -6.66 -6.35
CA GLU A 207 -5.79 -8.09 -6.66
C GLU A 207 -4.29 -8.40 -6.63
N ILE A 208 -3.46 -7.57 -7.26
CA ILE A 208 -2.00 -7.73 -7.25
C ILE A 208 -1.42 -7.60 -5.83
N ALA A 209 -1.85 -6.62 -5.04
CA ALA A 209 -1.39 -6.42 -3.66
C ALA A 209 -1.66 -7.66 -2.79
N ILE A 210 -2.85 -8.25 -2.92
CA ILE A 210 -3.26 -9.47 -2.22
C ILE A 210 -2.44 -10.67 -2.67
N GLU A 211 -2.35 -10.91 -3.97
CA GLU A 211 -1.63 -12.06 -4.53
C GLU A 211 -0.14 -12.06 -4.17
N THR A 212 0.46 -10.87 -4.09
CA THR A 212 1.90 -10.70 -3.90
C THR A 212 2.28 -10.37 -2.47
N TYR A 213 1.30 -10.26 -1.56
CA TYR A 213 1.48 -9.81 -0.19
C TYR A 213 2.39 -8.56 -0.15
N THR A 214 2.03 -7.52 -0.90
CA THR A 214 2.87 -6.33 -1.07
C THR A 214 2.06 -5.06 -0.85
N TYR A 215 2.55 -4.16 -0.01
CA TYR A 215 2.02 -2.80 0.04
C TYR A 215 2.45 -2.04 -1.21
N ILE A 216 1.48 -1.42 -1.88
CA ILE A 216 1.70 -0.60 -3.07
C ILE A 216 1.33 0.83 -2.71
N MET A 217 2.30 1.74 -2.77
CA MET A 217 2.13 3.12 -2.34
C MET A 217 2.31 4.06 -3.53
N PHE A 218 1.36 4.96 -3.74
CA PHE A 218 1.36 5.96 -4.81
C PHE A 218 1.43 7.37 -4.24
N ARG A 219 2.17 8.23 -4.92
CA ARG A 219 2.11 9.68 -4.72
C ARG A 219 0.75 10.20 -5.22
N PRO A 220 0.32 11.41 -4.82
CA PRO A 220 -0.93 11.99 -5.31
C PRO A 220 -0.90 12.14 -6.84
N VAL A 221 -1.91 11.59 -7.50
CA VAL A 221 -2.12 11.79 -8.93
C VAL A 221 -3.00 13.01 -9.12
N ASN A 222 -2.68 13.86 -10.10
CA ASN A 222 -3.52 15.02 -10.40
C ASN A 222 -4.96 14.57 -10.72
N ARG A 223 -5.92 14.97 -9.91
CA ARG A 223 -7.34 14.60 -10.07
C ARG A 223 -7.95 15.12 -11.37
N LEU A 224 -7.32 16.07 -12.04
CA LEU A 224 -7.71 16.53 -13.37
C LEU A 224 -7.25 15.57 -14.48
N ALA A 225 -6.30 14.67 -14.20
CA ALA A 225 -5.86 13.63 -15.12
C ALA A 225 -6.68 12.33 -15.03
N THR A 226 -7.36 12.08 -13.91
CA THR A 226 -8.03 10.79 -13.64
C THR A 226 -8.98 10.36 -14.75
N SER A 227 -9.87 11.24 -15.20
CA SER A 227 -10.80 10.93 -16.29
C SER A 227 -10.10 10.81 -17.65
N LEU A 228 -9.01 11.55 -17.88
CA LEU A 228 -8.21 11.46 -19.10
C LEU A 228 -7.56 10.07 -19.19
N ILE A 229 -6.97 9.60 -18.08
CA ILE A 229 -6.40 8.26 -17.97
C ILE A 229 -7.49 7.21 -18.18
N ALA A 230 -8.67 7.37 -17.56
CA ALA A 230 -9.80 6.45 -17.75
C ALA A 230 -10.29 6.39 -19.22
N LYS A 231 -10.19 7.50 -19.97
CA LYS A 231 -10.49 7.56 -21.40
C LYS A 231 -9.36 7.04 -22.30
N GLY A 232 -8.25 6.59 -21.72
CA GLY A 232 -7.12 6.01 -22.46
C GLY A 232 -6.11 7.05 -22.96
N ALA A 233 -6.09 8.26 -22.39
CA ALA A 233 -4.96 9.18 -22.59
C ALA A 233 -3.67 8.52 -22.10
N ALA A 234 -2.58 8.70 -22.85
CA ALA A 234 -1.29 8.11 -22.51
C ALA A 234 -0.64 8.87 -21.35
N THR A 235 0.17 8.18 -20.54
CA THR A 235 0.88 8.84 -19.45
C THR A 235 2.29 9.26 -19.84
N LYS A 236 2.79 10.28 -19.16
CA LYS A 236 4.08 10.90 -19.41
C LYS A 236 5.25 10.00 -18.99
N GLU A 237 6.15 9.70 -19.92
CA GLU A 237 7.43 9.04 -19.61
C GLU A 237 8.50 10.03 -19.15
N LYS A 238 9.58 9.52 -18.54
CA LYS A 238 10.71 10.34 -18.08
C LYS A 238 11.39 11.16 -19.17
N SER A 239 11.37 10.69 -20.42
CA SER A 239 11.95 11.36 -21.59
C SER A 239 11.23 12.66 -21.95
N ILE A 240 9.97 12.79 -21.52
CA ILE A 240 9.15 13.97 -21.72
C ILE A 240 9.31 14.84 -20.48
N HIS A 241 9.76 16.09 -20.63
CA HIS A 241 10.01 16.96 -19.48
C HIS A 241 8.96 18.06 -19.28
N GLY A 242 8.11 18.28 -20.28
CA GLY A 242 6.98 19.20 -20.21
C GLY A 242 6.11 19.00 -18.97
N LYS A 243 5.66 20.09 -18.37
CA LYS A 243 4.79 20.07 -17.20
C LYS A 243 3.33 20.05 -17.64
N SER A 244 2.53 19.31 -16.88
CA SER A 244 1.07 19.31 -17.05
C SER A 244 0.47 20.63 -16.55
N SER A 245 -0.73 20.93 -17.05
CA SER A 245 -1.55 22.03 -16.55
C SER A 245 -2.51 21.59 -15.46
N ASP A 246 -2.80 22.48 -14.52
CA ASP A 246 -3.79 22.34 -13.46
C ASP A 246 -4.91 23.40 -13.55
N TRP A 247 -4.96 24.17 -14.65
CA TRP A 247 -5.92 25.23 -14.85
C TRP A 247 -6.38 25.34 -16.32
N GLY A 248 -7.48 26.03 -16.56
CA GLY A 248 -8.01 26.27 -17.90
C GLY A 248 -8.50 25.01 -18.63
N PRO A 249 -8.81 25.11 -19.93
CA PRO A 249 -9.33 23.99 -20.71
C PRO A 249 -8.32 22.85 -20.91
N MET A 250 -7.03 23.16 -20.90
CA MET A 250 -5.92 22.21 -21.03
C MET A 250 -5.53 21.53 -19.71
N ALA A 251 -6.24 21.81 -18.61
CA ALA A 251 -6.06 21.15 -17.34
C ALA A 251 -5.95 19.62 -17.49
N GLY A 252 -4.98 19.00 -16.84
CA GLY A 252 -4.69 17.57 -16.92
C GLY A 252 -3.83 17.15 -18.11
N TYR A 253 -3.72 17.95 -19.18
CA TYR A 253 -2.86 17.67 -20.32
C TYR A 253 -1.47 18.28 -20.16
N ILE A 254 -0.56 17.93 -21.07
CA ILE A 254 0.75 18.60 -21.24
C ILE A 254 0.64 19.57 -22.43
N PRO A 255 0.43 20.88 -22.20
CA PRO A 255 0.36 21.84 -23.29
C PRO A 255 1.73 22.00 -23.96
N TYR A 256 1.76 22.17 -25.28
CA TYR A 256 3.00 22.45 -25.99
C TYR A 256 3.59 23.80 -25.56
N ASP A 257 2.73 24.83 -25.47
CA ASP A 257 3.04 26.11 -24.83
C ASP A 257 3.04 25.95 -23.31
N GLN A 258 4.22 26.01 -22.71
CA GLN A 258 4.39 25.80 -21.27
C GLN A 258 3.93 26.98 -20.42
N ASP A 259 3.63 28.16 -21.00
CA ASP A 259 2.96 29.24 -20.25
C ASP A 259 1.49 28.88 -19.97
N LEU A 260 0.95 27.83 -20.61
CA LEU A 260 -0.35 27.23 -20.33
C LEU A 260 -0.29 26.08 -19.30
N SER A 261 0.90 25.74 -18.78
CA SER A 261 1.08 24.70 -17.77
C SER A 261 1.01 25.28 -16.35
N LYS A 262 1.30 24.46 -15.33
CA LYS A 262 1.51 24.92 -13.94
C LYS A 262 2.68 25.91 -13.79
N LEU A 263 3.53 26.05 -14.81
CA LEU A 263 4.66 26.98 -14.85
C LEU A 263 4.26 28.41 -15.24
N HIS A 264 2.96 28.66 -15.49
CA HIS A 264 2.44 29.95 -15.95
C HIS A 264 3.06 31.14 -15.17
N GLY A 265 3.57 32.13 -15.91
CA GLY A 265 4.18 33.33 -15.35
C GLY A 265 5.67 33.21 -15.00
N SER A 266 6.21 32.00 -14.91
CA SER A 266 7.64 31.76 -14.64
C SER A 266 8.46 31.79 -15.94
N LYS A 267 8.92 32.98 -16.34
CA LYS A 267 9.64 33.19 -17.62
C LYS A 267 10.76 32.16 -17.86
N VAL A 268 11.56 31.85 -16.84
CA VAL A 268 12.70 30.94 -16.95
C VAL A 268 12.24 29.49 -17.12
N GLU A 269 11.26 29.04 -16.36
CA GLU A 269 10.78 27.66 -16.42
C GLU A 269 9.94 27.40 -17.68
N VAL A 270 9.15 28.39 -18.10
CA VAL A 270 8.38 28.34 -19.36
C VAL A 270 9.32 28.26 -20.56
N ASP A 271 10.35 29.11 -20.63
CA ASP A 271 11.33 29.06 -21.71
C ASP A 271 12.09 27.72 -21.76
N TRP A 272 12.51 27.20 -20.60
CA TRP A 272 13.14 25.89 -20.53
C TRP A 272 12.18 24.77 -20.95
N GLY A 273 10.94 24.78 -20.45
CA GLY A 273 9.93 23.78 -20.78
C GLY A 273 9.56 23.78 -22.26
N ASN A 274 9.44 24.96 -22.89
CA ASN A 274 9.17 25.08 -24.31
C ASN A 274 10.31 24.48 -25.15
N ARG A 275 11.57 24.71 -24.74
CA ARG A 275 12.74 24.10 -25.39
C ARG A 275 12.75 22.58 -25.24
N GLU A 276 12.40 22.04 -24.07
CA GLU A 276 12.30 20.59 -23.90
C GLU A 276 11.16 19.98 -24.72
N ASN A 277 9.97 20.60 -24.74
CA ASN A 277 8.85 20.13 -25.56
C ASN A 277 9.21 20.08 -27.04
N LYS A 278 9.89 21.13 -27.53
CA LYS A 278 10.42 21.17 -28.90
C LYS A 278 11.41 20.03 -29.15
N ARG A 279 12.38 19.84 -28.25
CA ARG A 279 13.37 18.75 -28.35
C ARG A 279 12.72 17.37 -28.38
N THR A 280 11.70 17.13 -27.55
CA THR A 280 10.99 15.85 -27.49
C THR A 280 10.24 15.53 -28.79
N ILE A 281 9.61 16.51 -29.43
CA ILE A 281 8.90 16.30 -30.71
C ILE A 281 9.88 16.10 -31.88
N GLU A 282 11.07 16.68 -31.81
CA GLU A 282 12.12 16.52 -32.82
C GLU A 282 12.82 15.15 -32.74
N GLN A 283 12.68 14.43 -31.62
CA GLN A 283 13.20 13.08 -31.47
C GLN A 283 12.43 12.07 -32.33
N LYS A 284 13.18 11.19 -32.99
CA LYS A 284 12.65 10.11 -33.83
C LYS A 284 13.08 8.77 -33.26
N ASP A 285 12.24 7.77 -33.46
CA ASP A 285 12.60 6.38 -33.19
C ASP A 285 13.65 5.87 -34.19
N GLU A 286 14.10 4.63 -33.99
CA GLU A 286 15.09 3.95 -34.85
C GLU A 286 14.65 3.84 -36.33
N TYR A 287 13.36 3.96 -36.60
CA TYR A 287 12.76 3.92 -37.93
C TYR A 287 12.49 5.32 -38.51
N GLY A 288 12.89 6.39 -37.80
CA GLY A 288 12.71 7.77 -38.25
C GLY A 288 11.31 8.34 -38.04
N ASN A 289 10.43 7.65 -37.30
CA ASN A 289 9.08 8.12 -36.98
C ASN A 289 9.08 8.93 -35.67
N PRO A 290 8.22 9.97 -35.56
CA PRO A 290 8.06 10.70 -34.31
C PRO A 290 7.33 9.84 -33.27
N SER A 291 7.91 9.69 -32.09
CA SER A 291 7.26 9.01 -30.95
C SER A 291 6.28 9.93 -30.21
N VAL A 292 6.55 11.24 -30.25
CA VAL A 292 5.73 12.30 -29.66
C VAL A 292 5.35 13.31 -30.73
N VAL A 293 4.08 13.71 -30.73
CA VAL A 293 3.50 14.66 -31.71
C VAL A 293 2.71 15.75 -30.99
N LYS A 294 2.32 16.77 -31.75
CA LYS A 294 1.35 17.76 -31.29
C LYS A 294 -0.06 17.36 -31.72
N LEU A 295 -1.02 17.61 -30.85
CA LEU A 295 -2.44 17.48 -31.12
C LEU A 295 -3.15 18.77 -30.77
N TYR A 296 -4.22 19.08 -31.47
CA TYR A 296 -5.12 20.13 -31.02
C TYR A 296 -5.91 19.64 -29.81
N LEU A 297 -6.08 20.51 -28.82
CA LEU A 297 -6.91 20.22 -27.68
C LEU A 297 -8.37 20.18 -28.13
N GLU A 298 -8.94 18.99 -28.12
CA GLU A 298 -10.38 18.78 -28.28
C GLU A 298 -11.03 18.64 -26.90
N LEU A 299 -12.02 19.48 -26.62
CA LEU A 299 -12.75 19.47 -25.36
C LEU A 299 -14.12 18.82 -25.56
N ASP A 300 -14.16 17.50 -25.39
CA ASP A 300 -15.42 16.74 -25.43
C ASP A 300 -16.41 17.21 -24.35
N ILE A 301 -17.70 16.91 -24.54
CA ILE A 301 -18.79 17.39 -23.69
C ILE A 301 -18.63 16.93 -22.24
N ASP A 302 -18.21 15.67 -22.02
CA ASP A 302 -18.05 15.13 -20.68
C ASP A 302 -16.88 15.77 -19.96
N ARG A 303 -15.78 16.01 -20.68
CA ARG A 303 -14.59 16.69 -20.14
C ARG A 303 -14.91 18.15 -19.83
N GLN A 304 -15.65 18.84 -20.69
CA GLN A 304 -16.11 20.20 -20.40
C GLN A 304 -16.92 20.24 -19.11
N ARG A 305 -17.95 19.38 -18.98
CA ARG A 305 -18.79 19.30 -17.78
C ARG A 305 -17.98 18.99 -16.53
N GLU A 306 -17.01 18.07 -16.63
CA GLU A 306 -16.12 17.75 -15.52
C GLU A 306 -15.33 18.98 -15.05
N LEU A 307 -14.75 19.73 -16.00
CA LEU A 307 -13.99 20.95 -15.67
C LEU A 307 -14.89 22.06 -15.11
N GLU A 308 -16.15 22.14 -15.54
CA GLU A 308 -17.15 23.06 -14.96
C GLU A 308 -17.51 22.68 -13.52
N ILE A 309 -17.77 21.40 -13.25
CA ILE A 309 -18.05 20.88 -11.89
C ILE A 309 -16.87 21.14 -10.94
N LYS A 310 -15.64 21.07 -11.46
CA LYS A 310 -14.40 21.32 -10.70
C LYS A 310 -14.04 22.81 -10.58
N ASP A 311 -14.90 23.72 -11.07
CA ASP A 311 -14.67 25.18 -11.12
C ASP A 311 -13.33 25.57 -11.79
N VAL A 312 -12.88 24.78 -12.77
CA VAL A 312 -11.66 25.05 -13.55
C VAL A 312 -11.96 26.02 -14.70
N LEU A 313 -13.15 25.92 -15.28
CA LEU A 313 -13.66 26.81 -16.30
C LEU A 313 -15.19 26.93 -16.21
N LYS A 314 -15.78 27.89 -16.93
CA LYS A 314 -17.22 28.00 -17.15
C LYS A 314 -17.52 28.24 -18.62
N LEU A 315 -18.54 27.57 -19.16
CA LEU A 315 -18.98 27.82 -20.53
C LEU A 315 -19.72 29.17 -20.61
N GLY A 316 -19.33 29.99 -21.57
CA GLY A 316 -19.96 31.26 -21.90
C GLY A 316 -21.00 31.16 -23.03
N PRO A 317 -21.62 32.31 -23.38
CA PRO A 317 -22.62 32.36 -24.43
C PRO A 317 -22.04 31.92 -25.78
N ILE A 318 -22.91 31.34 -26.60
CA ILE A 318 -22.62 30.96 -27.97
C ILE A 318 -22.62 32.21 -28.85
N TYR A 319 -21.67 32.32 -29.77
CA TYR A 319 -21.60 33.37 -30.78
C TYR A 319 -21.02 32.82 -32.08
N GLU A 320 -21.24 33.53 -33.18
CA GLU A 320 -20.72 33.16 -34.49
C GLU A 320 -19.62 34.14 -34.92
N GLU A 321 -18.53 33.62 -35.46
CA GLU A 321 -17.45 34.40 -36.05
C GLU A 321 -16.88 33.65 -37.25
N SER A 322 -16.81 34.31 -38.41
CA SER A 322 -16.25 33.74 -39.65
C SER A 322 -16.90 32.41 -40.07
N GLY A 323 -18.20 32.26 -39.86
CA GLY A 323 -18.97 31.05 -40.18
C GLY A 323 -18.74 29.87 -39.22
N CYS A 324 -18.03 30.08 -38.12
CA CYS A 324 -17.82 29.09 -37.06
C CYS A 324 -18.59 29.49 -35.79
N VAL A 325 -19.12 28.50 -35.09
CA VAL A 325 -19.93 28.70 -33.88
C VAL A 325 -19.06 28.41 -32.66
N TYR A 326 -18.83 29.44 -31.83
CA TYR A 326 -17.97 29.35 -30.66
C TYR A 326 -18.73 29.59 -29.36
N SER A 327 -18.21 29.04 -28.26
CA SER A 327 -18.50 29.52 -26.91
C SER A 327 -17.22 30.01 -26.25
N ASN A 328 -17.26 31.16 -25.58
CA ASN A 328 -16.16 31.57 -24.71
C ASN A 328 -16.01 30.57 -23.56
N LEU A 329 -14.78 30.28 -23.17
CA LEU A 329 -14.46 29.52 -21.96
C LEU A 329 -13.90 30.48 -20.91
N PHE A 330 -14.70 30.76 -19.89
CA PHE A 330 -14.29 31.65 -18.81
C PHE A 330 -13.39 30.92 -17.83
N VAL A 331 -12.16 31.41 -17.69
CA VAL A 331 -11.13 30.88 -16.81
C VAL A 331 -10.60 32.01 -15.93
N LYS A 332 -10.23 31.70 -14.68
CA LYS A 332 -9.56 32.65 -13.76
C LYS A 332 -8.11 32.88 -14.22
N ASN A 333 -7.94 33.57 -15.35
CA ASN A 333 -6.65 33.95 -15.90
C ASN A 333 -6.72 35.36 -16.53
N GLU A 334 -5.71 36.18 -16.23
CA GLU A 334 -5.65 37.58 -16.66
C GLU A 334 -4.89 37.82 -17.97
N THR A 335 -4.18 36.81 -18.48
CA THR A 335 -3.32 36.92 -19.66
C THR A 335 -4.01 36.43 -20.91
N TYR A 336 -4.77 35.34 -20.80
CA TYR A 336 -5.35 34.62 -21.93
C TYR A 336 -6.87 34.66 -21.93
N GLN A 337 -7.44 34.54 -23.12
CA GLN A 337 -8.83 34.24 -23.39
C GLN A 337 -8.93 32.92 -24.13
N PHE A 338 -10.00 32.18 -23.88
CA PHE A 338 -10.23 30.85 -24.42
C PHE A 338 -11.60 30.76 -25.05
N ARG A 339 -11.73 29.95 -26.11
CA ARG A 339 -13.01 29.60 -26.71
C ARG A 339 -12.98 28.17 -27.25
N VAL A 340 -14.15 27.57 -27.41
CA VAL A 340 -14.32 26.24 -28.02
C VAL A 340 -15.23 26.35 -29.23
N ASP A 341 -14.86 25.72 -30.33
CA ASP A 341 -15.71 25.54 -31.51
C ASP A 341 -16.74 24.42 -31.25
N HIS A 342 -18.01 24.65 -31.52
CA HIS A 342 -19.07 23.66 -31.32
C HIS A 342 -19.06 22.52 -32.34
N ASN A 343 -18.53 22.75 -33.54
CA ASN A 343 -18.47 21.75 -34.60
C ASN A 343 -17.27 20.82 -34.40
N THR A 344 -16.08 21.39 -34.23
CA THR A 344 -14.84 20.61 -34.12
C THR A 344 -14.46 20.26 -32.69
N ARG A 345 -15.03 20.94 -31.69
CA ARG A 345 -14.65 20.86 -30.27
C ARG A 345 -13.21 21.29 -30.00
N ILE A 346 -12.51 21.86 -30.98
CA ILE A 346 -11.15 22.40 -30.82
C ILE A 346 -11.21 23.65 -29.95
N VAL A 347 -10.27 23.72 -29.01
CA VAL A 347 -10.09 24.87 -28.13
C VAL A 347 -9.05 25.81 -28.70
N GLU A 348 -9.38 27.09 -28.73
CA GLU A 348 -8.49 28.16 -29.13
C GLU A 348 -8.20 29.12 -27.98
N TYR A 349 -7.07 29.81 -28.06
CA TYR A 349 -6.68 30.84 -27.13
C TYR A 349 -6.02 32.03 -27.81
N ARG A 350 -6.04 33.17 -27.12
CA ARG A 350 -5.33 34.39 -27.52
C ARG A 350 -4.84 35.15 -26.30
N THR A 351 -3.89 36.05 -26.49
CA THR A 351 -3.56 37.05 -25.46
C THR A 351 -4.66 38.10 -25.34
N ARG A 352 -5.03 38.46 -24.11
CA ARG A 352 -5.97 39.55 -23.85
C ARG A 352 -5.43 40.88 -24.36
N LEU A 353 -6.33 41.78 -24.75
CA LEU A 353 -5.96 43.12 -25.19
C LEU A 353 -5.16 43.85 -24.10
N GLY A 354 -4.00 44.41 -24.46
CA GLY A 354 -3.11 45.09 -23.53
C GLY A 354 -2.32 44.18 -22.59
N ARG A 355 -2.38 42.85 -22.78
CA ARG A 355 -1.60 41.87 -22.03
C ARG A 355 -0.61 41.14 -22.95
N GLN A 356 0.44 40.59 -22.37
CA GLN A 356 1.48 39.83 -23.05
C GLN A 356 1.74 38.52 -22.28
N THR A 357 2.28 37.51 -22.96
CA THR A 357 2.78 36.29 -22.30
C THR A 357 3.97 36.62 -21.39
N CYS A 358 4.38 35.70 -20.52
CA CYS A 358 5.58 35.92 -19.69
C CYS A 358 6.88 36.03 -20.52
N LEU A 359 6.84 35.59 -21.79
CA LEU A 359 7.91 35.73 -22.77
C LEU A 359 7.81 37.03 -23.60
N GLY A 360 6.77 37.84 -23.41
CA GLY A 360 6.59 39.13 -24.09
C GLY A 360 5.86 39.05 -25.44
N GLU A 361 5.14 37.95 -25.70
CA GLU A 361 4.43 37.74 -26.96
C GLU A 361 2.98 38.24 -26.89
N THR A 362 2.44 38.62 -28.04
CA THR A 362 1.01 38.89 -28.24
C THR A 362 0.55 38.19 -29.51
N PHE A 363 -0.62 37.55 -29.48
CA PHE A 363 -1.16 36.85 -30.64
C PHE A 363 -2.69 36.84 -30.63
N SER A 364 -3.27 36.74 -31.84
CA SER A 364 -4.69 36.52 -32.06
C SER A 364 -5.07 35.05 -31.81
N TRP A 365 -6.34 34.69 -32.01
CA TRP A 365 -6.85 33.33 -31.83
C TRP A 365 -6.02 32.30 -32.59
N LYS A 366 -5.55 31.28 -31.87
CA LYS A 366 -4.91 30.09 -32.41
C LYS A 366 -5.33 28.85 -31.60
N PRO A 367 -5.32 27.64 -32.18
CA PRO A 367 -5.58 26.41 -31.44
C PRO A 367 -4.61 26.20 -30.29
N ILE A 368 -5.09 25.61 -29.20
CA ILE A 368 -4.21 25.07 -28.15
C ILE A 368 -3.63 23.75 -28.65
N GLU A 369 -2.32 23.67 -28.68
CA GLU A 369 -1.59 22.43 -28.95
C GLU A 369 -1.21 21.73 -27.64
N ILE A 370 -1.44 20.43 -27.55
CA ILE A 370 -1.00 19.55 -26.47
C ILE A 370 -0.06 18.48 -27.02
N LEU A 371 0.78 17.92 -26.16
CA LEU A 371 1.61 16.78 -26.54
C LEU A 371 0.77 15.51 -26.57
N GLY A 372 1.05 14.66 -27.55
CA GLY A 372 0.51 13.31 -27.68
C GLY A 372 1.60 12.30 -28.01
N ARG A 373 1.36 11.03 -27.71
CA ARG A 373 2.23 9.92 -28.04
C ARG A 373 1.61 9.06 -29.14
N MET A 374 2.43 8.62 -30.07
CA MET A 374 2.00 7.71 -31.13
C MET A 374 1.89 6.27 -30.60
N PHE A 375 0.69 5.68 -30.73
CA PHE A 375 0.44 4.25 -30.50
C PHE A 375 -0.15 3.65 -31.77
N ASP A 376 0.54 2.70 -32.40
CA ASP A 376 0.08 2.03 -33.63
C ASP A 376 -0.47 3.01 -34.67
N ARG A 377 0.28 4.09 -34.93
CA ARG A 377 -0.05 5.21 -35.84
C ARG A 377 -1.23 6.10 -35.41
N THR A 378 -1.80 5.86 -34.24
CA THR A 378 -2.86 6.70 -33.65
C THR A 378 -2.28 7.53 -32.51
N PRO A 379 -2.32 8.87 -32.58
CA PRO A 379 -1.83 9.68 -31.49
C PRO A 379 -2.82 9.67 -30.32
N LYS A 380 -2.29 9.55 -29.10
CA LYS A 380 -3.05 9.68 -27.86
C LYS A 380 -2.51 10.85 -27.05
N PRO A 381 -3.37 11.72 -26.50
CA PRO A 381 -2.90 12.87 -25.73
C PRO A 381 -2.17 12.41 -24.46
N LEU A 382 -1.18 13.19 -24.03
CA LEU A 382 -0.39 12.91 -22.82
C LEU A 382 -0.99 13.56 -21.58
N THR A 383 -0.98 12.81 -20.48
CA THR A 383 -1.43 13.23 -19.15
C THR A 383 -0.48 12.73 -18.05
N ALA A 384 -0.84 12.96 -16.78
CA ALA A 384 -0.05 12.53 -15.63
C ALA A 384 0.04 10.99 -15.53
N ASP A 385 1.16 10.50 -15.00
CA ASP A 385 1.42 9.11 -14.68
C ASP A 385 1.11 8.76 -13.21
N TYR A 386 1.21 7.47 -12.89
CA TYR A 386 1.11 6.93 -11.55
C TYR A 386 2.50 6.80 -10.94
N ASP A 387 2.90 7.82 -10.21
CA ASP A 387 4.17 7.80 -9.49
C ASP A 387 4.08 6.92 -8.25
N LEU A 388 4.87 5.84 -8.24
CA LEU A 388 5.01 5.02 -7.05
C LEU A 388 5.79 5.77 -5.97
N PHE A 389 5.23 5.89 -4.78
CA PHE A 389 5.95 6.35 -3.60
C PHE A 389 6.91 5.27 -3.09
N ALA A 390 6.41 4.04 -2.93
CA ALA A 390 7.17 2.89 -2.46
C ALA A 390 6.46 1.57 -2.80
N LEU A 391 7.24 0.48 -2.78
CA LEU A 391 6.75 -0.90 -2.82
C LEU A 391 7.34 -1.62 -1.60
N ALA A 392 6.49 -2.26 -0.80
CA ALA A 392 6.93 -2.98 0.40
C ALA A 392 6.41 -4.43 0.37
N PRO A 393 7.18 -5.37 -0.21
CA PRO A 393 6.79 -6.78 -0.26
C PRO A 393 7.02 -7.45 1.08
N ASP A 394 6.22 -8.48 1.38
CA ASP A 394 6.50 -9.37 2.51
C ASP A 394 7.92 -9.97 2.38
N ILE A 395 8.60 -10.18 3.50
CA ILE A 395 9.97 -10.69 3.50
C ILE A 395 10.10 -12.07 2.84
N GLN A 396 9.07 -12.93 2.89
CA GLN A 396 9.05 -14.21 2.21
C GLN A 396 8.95 -14.04 0.69
N MET A 397 8.21 -13.04 0.21
CA MET A 397 8.16 -12.68 -1.21
C MET A 397 9.54 -12.24 -1.70
N ALA A 398 10.22 -11.38 -0.94
CA ALA A 398 11.59 -10.97 -1.25
C ALA A 398 12.57 -12.16 -1.22
N LYS A 399 12.42 -13.08 -0.27
CA LYS A 399 13.21 -14.31 -0.19
C LYS A 399 12.97 -15.23 -1.40
N ALA A 400 11.75 -15.29 -1.93
CA ALA A 400 11.43 -16.09 -3.11
C ALA A 400 12.18 -15.63 -4.38
N GLN A 401 12.74 -14.41 -4.38
CA GLN A 401 13.60 -13.91 -5.46
C GLN A 401 15.00 -14.53 -5.44
N ILE A 402 15.41 -15.14 -4.33
CA ILE A 402 16.72 -15.77 -4.17
C ILE A 402 16.68 -17.15 -4.86
N PRO A 403 17.57 -17.44 -5.83
CA PRO A 403 17.62 -18.76 -6.45
C PRO A 403 17.82 -19.86 -5.41
N ARG A 404 16.94 -20.87 -5.45
CA ARG A 404 16.92 -21.96 -4.46
C ARG A 404 18.29 -22.57 -4.19
N LYS A 405 19.03 -22.90 -5.25
CA LYS A 405 20.38 -23.47 -5.17
C LYS A 405 21.35 -22.56 -4.39
N VAL A 406 21.31 -21.25 -4.65
CA VAL A 406 22.17 -20.27 -3.96
C VAL A 406 21.81 -20.16 -2.48
N TRP A 407 20.51 -20.21 -2.16
CA TRP A 407 20.03 -20.22 -0.78
C TRP A 407 20.48 -21.48 -0.03
N GLU A 408 20.32 -22.65 -0.64
CA GLU A 408 20.70 -23.94 -0.05
C GLU A 408 22.20 -23.97 0.26
N GLU A 409 23.06 -23.66 -0.72
CA GLU A 409 24.53 -23.68 -0.60
C GLU A 409 25.10 -22.67 0.42
N ARG A 410 24.45 -21.51 0.59
CA ARG A 410 24.98 -20.41 1.42
C ARG A 410 24.32 -20.30 2.79
N VAL A 411 23.11 -20.82 2.98
CA VAL A 411 22.36 -20.65 4.23
C VAL A 411 21.91 -21.98 4.81
N ALA A 412 21.23 -22.82 4.02
CA ALA A 412 20.64 -24.06 4.56
C ALA A 412 21.72 -25.06 4.98
N GLU A 413 22.71 -25.30 4.10
CA GLU A 413 23.74 -26.33 4.25
C GLU A 413 24.96 -25.89 5.06
N ARG A 414 25.08 -24.60 5.40
CA ARG A 414 26.21 -24.09 6.19
C ARG A 414 26.11 -24.49 7.65
N GLU A 415 27.23 -24.48 8.36
CA GLU A 415 27.28 -24.61 9.82
C GLU A 415 27.63 -23.26 10.45
N GLY A 416 27.10 -22.97 11.65
CA GLY A 416 27.39 -21.73 12.38
C GLY A 416 26.38 -20.59 12.14
N ILE A 417 25.79 -20.10 13.23
CA ILE A 417 24.69 -19.11 13.21
C ILE A 417 25.15 -17.76 12.63
N ILE A 418 26.37 -17.31 12.95
CA ILE A 418 26.88 -16.00 12.49
C ILE A 418 27.08 -16.00 10.97
N GLU A 419 27.71 -17.04 10.42
CA GLU A 419 27.93 -17.14 8.98
C GLU A 419 26.61 -17.27 8.22
N LYS A 420 25.66 -18.07 8.72
CA LYS A 420 24.30 -18.14 8.17
C LYS A 420 23.62 -16.78 8.13
N ASN A 421 23.68 -16.02 9.22
CA ASN A 421 23.04 -14.71 9.30
C ASN A 421 23.70 -13.70 8.33
N ASN A 422 25.03 -13.70 8.23
CA ASN A 422 25.73 -12.85 7.26
C ASN A 422 25.38 -13.21 5.82
N ASN A 423 25.40 -14.49 5.48
CA ASN A 423 25.00 -14.96 4.14
C ASN A 423 23.53 -14.63 3.84
N TYR A 424 22.64 -14.79 4.82
CA TYR A 424 21.25 -14.39 4.70
C TYR A 424 21.12 -12.89 4.37
N LEU A 425 21.78 -12.02 5.15
CA LEU A 425 21.75 -10.58 4.94
C LEU A 425 22.34 -10.18 3.59
N GLU A 426 23.44 -10.80 3.15
CA GLU A 426 24.03 -10.55 1.83
C GLU A 426 23.09 -10.96 0.69
N LEU A 427 22.42 -12.10 0.80
CA LEU A 427 21.46 -12.53 -0.20
C LEU A 427 20.21 -11.63 -0.22
N MET A 428 19.68 -11.27 0.94
CA MET A 428 18.57 -10.30 1.02
C MET A 428 18.98 -8.95 0.46
N TYR A 429 20.21 -8.50 0.71
CA TYR A 429 20.75 -7.29 0.09
C TYR A 429 20.81 -7.44 -1.43
N GLN A 430 21.43 -8.51 -1.93
CA GLN A 430 21.64 -8.74 -3.35
C GLN A 430 20.33 -8.86 -4.16
N TYR A 431 19.35 -9.59 -3.65
CA TYR A 431 18.11 -9.91 -4.37
C TYR A 431 16.93 -9.01 -3.97
N GLY A 432 16.95 -8.45 -2.75
CA GLY A 432 15.90 -7.60 -2.22
C GLY A 432 16.15 -6.09 -2.32
N PHE A 433 17.42 -5.65 -2.18
CA PHE A 433 17.74 -4.22 -2.02
C PHE A 433 18.67 -3.63 -3.09
N ILE A 434 19.50 -4.42 -3.80
CA ILE A 434 20.39 -3.87 -4.83
C ILE A 434 19.56 -3.36 -6.00
N ARG A 435 19.66 -2.04 -6.21
CA ARG A 435 19.03 -1.32 -7.30
C ARG A 435 20.08 -0.95 -8.32
N LYS A 436 19.84 -1.26 -9.58
CA LYS A 436 20.72 -0.92 -10.69
C LYS A 436 20.08 0.17 -11.53
N GLU A 437 20.91 1.06 -12.03
CA GLU A 437 20.48 2.07 -12.99
C GLU A 437 20.06 1.37 -14.28
N ASN A 438 18.80 1.56 -14.66
CA ASN A 438 18.25 1.15 -15.95
C ASN A 438 18.01 2.42 -16.75
N GLU A 439 18.50 2.44 -17.99
CA GLU A 439 18.47 3.60 -18.90
C GLU A 439 17.05 4.18 -19.05
N ASP A 440 16.01 3.34 -18.97
CA ASP A 440 14.63 3.76 -19.26
C ASP A 440 13.72 3.97 -18.03
N ARG A 441 14.02 3.33 -16.88
CA ARG A 441 13.05 3.22 -15.75
C ARG A 441 13.57 3.68 -14.38
N SER A 442 14.72 4.35 -14.33
CA SER A 442 15.46 4.68 -13.10
C SER A 442 15.86 3.45 -12.25
N ASN A 443 16.34 3.68 -11.03
CA ASN A 443 16.99 2.65 -10.21
C ASN A 443 16.01 1.59 -9.68
N LEU A 444 15.85 0.55 -10.50
CA LEU A 444 15.20 -0.74 -10.34
C LEU A 444 15.86 -1.80 -9.46
N THR A 445 15.23 -2.44 -8.47
CA THR A 445 15.52 -3.89 -8.30
C THR A 445 14.83 -4.68 -9.41
N LYS A 446 15.27 -5.92 -9.66
CA LYS A 446 14.60 -6.80 -10.64
C LYS A 446 13.13 -7.05 -10.25
N TRP A 447 12.87 -7.37 -8.98
CA TRP A 447 11.52 -7.65 -8.51
C TRP A 447 10.60 -6.42 -8.59
N GLN A 448 11.14 -5.21 -8.40
CA GLN A 448 10.37 -3.97 -8.59
C GLN A 448 10.02 -3.75 -10.05
N GLN A 449 10.94 -4.06 -10.97
CA GLN A 449 10.65 -4.00 -12.41
C GLN A 449 9.54 -5.00 -12.80
N ASP A 450 9.62 -6.23 -12.29
CA ASP A 450 8.60 -7.26 -12.52
C ASP A 450 7.24 -6.85 -11.91
N MET A 451 7.25 -6.25 -10.72
CA MET A 451 6.05 -5.70 -10.10
C MET A 451 5.44 -4.57 -10.94
N VAL A 452 6.23 -3.57 -11.36
CA VAL A 452 5.78 -2.48 -12.23
C VAL A 452 5.16 -3.00 -13.53
N ASN A 453 5.75 -4.05 -14.13
CA ASN A 453 5.18 -4.70 -15.31
C ASN A 453 3.81 -5.31 -14.99
N ARG A 454 3.69 -6.08 -13.90
CA ARG A 454 2.41 -6.68 -13.47
C ARG A 454 1.34 -5.63 -13.20
N LEU A 455 1.69 -4.53 -12.54
CA LEU A 455 0.74 -3.44 -12.25
C LEU A 455 0.23 -2.79 -13.55
N ASN A 456 1.11 -2.52 -14.52
CA ASN A 456 0.70 -1.99 -15.81
C ASN A 456 -0.18 -2.99 -16.58
N THR A 457 0.17 -4.28 -16.60
CA THR A 457 -0.66 -5.33 -17.21
C THR A 457 -2.05 -5.38 -16.59
N ALA A 458 -2.16 -5.35 -15.26
CA ALA A 458 -3.44 -5.38 -14.55
C ALA A 458 -4.32 -4.17 -14.90
N VAL A 459 -3.72 -3.00 -15.10
CA VAL A 459 -4.42 -1.79 -15.55
C VAL A 459 -4.90 -1.89 -17.00
N ILE A 460 -4.09 -2.49 -17.89
CA ILE A 460 -4.49 -2.77 -19.27
C ILE A 460 -5.66 -3.76 -19.31
N GLU A 461 -5.63 -4.79 -18.47
CA GLU A 461 -6.73 -5.75 -18.29
C GLU A 461 -8.02 -5.10 -17.75
N ALA A 462 -7.91 -3.97 -17.03
CA ALA A 462 -9.06 -3.14 -16.64
C ALA A 462 -9.66 -2.34 -17.81
N GLY A 463 -9.06 -2.39 -19.00
CA GLY A 463 -9.51 -1.69 -20.21
C GLY A 463 -8.69 -0.44 -20.56
N TYR A 464 -7.58 -0.17 -19.86
CA TYR A 464 -6.72 0.96 -20.20
C TYR A 464 -5.98 0.73 -21.53
N THR A 465 -6.03 1.72 -22.42
CA THR A 465 -5.44 1.61 -23.77
C THR A 465 -4.28 2.57 -24.01
N GLY A 466 -3.89 3.38 -23.02
CA GLY A 466 -2.83 4.39 -23.16
C GLY A 466 -1.41 3.88 -22.90
N GLY A 467 -1.20 2.55 -22.94
CA GLY A 467 0.09 1.91 -22.71
C GLY A 467 0.40 1.67 -21.23
N ALA A 468 1.57 2.12 -20.77
CA ALA A 468 1.92 2.11 -19.35
C ALA A 468 1.32 3.32 -18.61
N VAL A 469 0.93 3.11 -17.35
CA VAL A 469 0.56 4.18 -16.40
C VAL A 469 1.66 4.41 -15.37
N ILE A 470 2.48 3.39 -15.05
CA ILE A 470 3.63 3.49 -14.15
C ILE A 470 4.89 3.38 -15.01
N ASN A 471 5.58 4.51 -15.20
CA ASN A 471 6.70 4.59 -16.15
C ASN A 471 8.06 4.42 -15.48
N HIS A 472 8.13 4.45 -14.16
CA HIS A 472 9.40 4.43 -13.45
C HIS A 472 9.36 3.82 -12.06
N GLY A 473 10.55 3.75 -11.46
CA GLY A 473 10.77 3.31 -10.10
C GLY A 473 10.14 4.18 -9.02
N THR A 474 10.35 3.79 -7.76
CA THR A 474 9.72 4.44 -6.62
C THR A 474 10.40 5.76 -6.25
N GLU A 475 9.66 6.66 -5.60
CA GLU A 475 10.18 7.90 -5.01
C GLU A 475 11.30 7.66 -3.99
N GLN A 476 11.37 6.46 -3.40
CA GLN A 476 12.50 6.08 -2.53
C GLN A 476 13.85 6.06 -3.27
N ASP A 477 13.86 6.09 -4.60
CA ASP A 477 15.10 6.17 -5.39
C ASP A 477 15.29 7.51 -6.10
N ASN A 478 14.38 8.46 -5.88
CA ASN A 478 14.55 9.83 -6.35
C ASN A 478 15.53 10.61 -5.46
N VAL A 479 16.79 10.20 -5.47
CA VAL A 479 17.86 10.75 -4.61
C VAL A 479 18.18 12.20 -4.99
N ARG A 480 18.06 12.55 -6.28
CA ARG A 480 18.49 13.86 -6.79
C ARG A 480 17.46 14.96 -6.53
N ASN A 481 16.18 14.68 -6.76
CA ASN A 481 15.11 15.66 -6.66
C ASN A 481 13.94 15.13 -5.84
N PRO A 482 14.16 14.68 -4.59
CA PRO A 482 13.11 14.05 -3.80
C PRO A 482 11.98 15.04 -3.52
N GLU A 483 10.77 14.52 -3.50
CA GLU A 483 9.54 15.26 -3.23
C GLU A 483 8.90 14.76 -1.93
N GLN A 484 8.18 15.65 -1.24
CA GLN A 484 7.53 15.36 0.04
C GLN A 484 6.05 15.68 -0.12
N ASP A 485 5.26 14.63 -0.36
CA ASP A 485 3.81 14.74 -0.46
C ASP A 485 3.17 14.64 0.92
N GLN A 486 2.05 15.36 1.11
CA GLN A 486 1.29 15.29 2.35
C GLN A 486 0.42 14.03 2.41
N GLU A 487 -0.13 13.63 1.27
CA GLU A 487 -1.01 12.47 1.17
C GLU A 487 -0.31 11.38 0.37
N ILE A 488 -0.36 10.14 0.86
CA ILE A 488 0.13 8.96 0.14
C ILE A 488 -1.01 7.95 0.08
N PHE A 489 -1.34 7.51 -1.13
CA PHE A 489 -2.35 6.48 -1.34
C PHE A 489 -1.69 5.11 -1.23
N ILE A 490 -2.29 4.21 -0.45
CA ILE A 490 -1.72 2.92 -0.07
C ILE A 490 -2.76 1.86 -0.36
N ILE A 491 -2.34 0.81 -1.06
CA ILE A 491 -3.07 -0.43 -1.21
C ILE A 491 -2.34 -1.49 -0.38
N ALA A 492 -3.02 -2.03 0.61
CA ALA A 492 -2.46 -3.01 1.53
C ALA A 492 -2.64 -4.46 1.02
N PRO A 493 -1.85 -5.41 1.54
CA PRO A 493 -1.95 -6.84 1.22
C PRO A 493 -3.31 -7.51 1.53
N ASP A 494 -4.11 -6.93 2.42
CA ASP A 494 -5.47 -7.39 2.71
C ASP A 494 -6.52 -6.82 1.72
N GLY A 495 -6.06 -6.01 0.75
CA GLY A 495 -6.90 -5.30 -0.21
C GLY A 495 -7.51 -4.01 0.33
N SER A 496 -7.24 -3.63 1.58
CA SER A 496 -7.68 -2.33 2.10
C SER A 496 -6.93 -1.20 1.41
N VAL A 497 -7.59 -0.04 1.32
CA VAL A 497 -7.02 1.16 0.71
C VAL A 497 -7.06 2.32 1.68
N VAL A 498 -5.96 3.06 1.76
CA VAL A 498 -5.73 4.10 2.75
C VAL A 498 -5.11 5.32 2.05
N LEU A 499 -5.55 6.52 2.41
CA LEU A 499 -4.93 7.78 1.98
C LEU A 499 -4.51 8.55 3.23
N THR A 500 -3.21 8.57 3.53
CA THR A 500 -2.66 9.33 4.67
C THR A 500 -2.83 10.83 4.46
N LYS A 501 -2.81 11.61 5.54
CA LYS A 501 -3.09 13.07 5.49
C LYS A 501 -1.92 13.99 5.82
N SER A 502 -0.79 13.45 6.25
CA SER A 502 0.45 14.20 6.36
C SER A 502 1.67 13.30 6.17
N TRP A 503 2.82 13.94 5.98
CA TRP A 503 4.10 13.26 5.96
C TRP A 503 4.38 12.44 7.23
N GLN A 504 3.95 12.94 8.40
CA GLN A 504 4.07 12.23 9.68
C GLN A 504 3.11 11.04 9.75
N ASP A 505 1.87 11.21 9.28
CA ASP A 505 0.88 10.12 9.22
C ASP A 505 1.40 8.98 8.31
N THR A 506 2.03 9.31 7.18
CA THR A 506 2.72 8.34 6.30
C THR A 506 3.85 7.60 7.02
N GLN A 507 4.72 8.31 7.75
CA GLN A 507 5.81 7.67 8.48
C GLN A 507 5.31 6.73 9.59
N LYS A 508 4.31 7.17 10.36
CA LYS A 508 3.66 6.33 11.38
C LYS A 508 3.02 5.09 10.78
N PHE A 509 2.33 5.25 9.65
CA PHE A 509 1.75 4.14 8.92
C PHE A 509 2.81 3.10 8.55
N ILE A 510 3.91 3.55 7.93
CA ILE A 510 4.99 2.66 7.51
C ILE A 510 5.65 1.98 8.72
N ALA A 511 5.90 2.72 9.80
CA ALA A 511 6.47 2.15 11.02
C ALA A 511 5.58 1.04 11.60
N LYS A 512 4.27 1.31 11.74
CA LYS A 512 3.30 0.42 12.40
C LYS A 512 2.88 -0.77 11.55
N ASN A 513 2.64 -0.55 10.26
CA ASN A 513 2.02 -1.54 9.38
C ASN A 513 3.00 -2.30 8.49
N ILE A 514 4.16 -1.70 8.19
CA ILE A 514 5.14 -2.26 7.25
C ILE A 514 6.36 -2.77 8.01
N ILE A 515 7.07 -1.86 8.70
CA ILE A 515 8.34 -2.19 9.38
C ILE A 515 8.10 -3.16 10.55
N ALA A 516 7.10 -2.91 11.39
CA ALA A 516 6.80 -3.78 12.54
C ALA A 516 6.24 -5.16 12.14
N ASN A 517 5.72 -5.30 10.91
CA ASN A 517 5.03 -6.51 10.44
C ASN A 517 5.83 -7.28 9.37
N ASN A 518 7.17 -7.20 9.39
CA ASN A 518 8.07 -7.98 8.53
C ASN A 518 7.97 -7.71 7.01
N TYR A 519 7.54 -6.52 6.61
CA TYR A 519 7.61 -6.10 5.21
C TYR A 519 8.95 -5.43 4.91
N LEU A 520 9.49 -5.72 3.72
CA LEU A 520 10.74 -5.13 3.26
C LEU A 520 10.51 -3.67 2.88
N PHE A 521 11.17 -2.75 3.58
CA PHE A 521 11.09 -1.32 3.28
C PHE A 521 12.46 -0.66 3.35
N TYR A 522 12.71 0.29 2.47
CA TYR A 522 13.88 1.17 2.53
C TYR A 522 13.45 2.61 2.28
N ILE A 523 14.15 3.53 2.91
CA ILE A 523 13.90 4.96 2.78
C ILE A 523 14.80 5.58 1.72
N ASN A 524 14.38 6.71 1.15
CA ASN A 524 15.20 7.48 0.24
C ASN A 524 16.55 7.87 0.86
N PRO A 525 17.70 7.51 0.24
CA PRO A 525 19.03 7.82 0.77
C PRO A 525 19.33 9.31 0.97
N SER A 526 18.56 10.21 0.34
CA SER A 526 18.66 11.67 0.51
C SER A 526 17.84 12.21 1.67
N TYR A 527 16.94 11.42 2.27
CA TYR A 527 16.25 11.86 3.48
C TYR A 527 17.24 12.08 4.63
N ASN A 528 16.93 13.07 5.46
CA ASN A 528 17.82 13.63 6.49
C ASN A 528 19.14 14.21 5.95
N LYS A 529 19.19 14.52 4.64
CA LYS A 529 20.31 15.19 3.96
C LYS A 529 19.75 16.28 3.03
N ILE A 530 20.64 17.15 2.54
CA ILE A 530 20.31 18.09 1.48
C ILE A 530 20.46 17.38 0.14
N ALA A 531 19.37 17.23 -0.60
CA ALA A 531 19.37 16.59 -1.91
C ALA A 531 20.20 17.39 -2.94
N PRO A 532 20.98 16.72 -3.82
CA PRO A 532 21.91 17.41 -4.68
C PRO A 532 21.25 18.21 -5.80
N GLY A 533 20.07 17.83 -6.29
CA GLY A 533 19.39 18.49 -7.40
C GLY A 533 18.56 19.68 -6.94
N ASN A 534 17.44 19.42 -6.25
CA ASN A 534 16.49 20.45 -5.84
C ASN A 534 16.83 21.15 -4.51
N LYS A 535 17.93 20.75 -3.85
CA LYS A 535 18.41 21.29 -2.57
C LYS A 535 17.42 21.19 -1.41
N LYS A 536 16.39 20.36 -1.53
CA LYS A 536 15.45 20.10 -0.44
C LYS A 536 16.08 19.20 0.62
N GLN A 537 15.71 19.45 1.87
CA GLN A 537 15.98 18.55 2.99
C GLN A 537 14.64 18.03 3.50
N ILE A 538 14.43 16.71 3.36
CA ILE A 538 13.22 16.03 3.79
C ILE A 538 13.59 15.17 4.99
N ASN A 539 12.91 15.38 6.12
CA ASN A 539 13.19 14.66 7.35
C ASN A 539 12.44 13.33 7.38
N TRP A 540 13.09 12.29 7.89
CA TRP A 540 12.48 10.98 8.16
C TRP A 540 12.88 10.53 9.56
N GLU A 541 11.92 10.14 10.39
CA GLU A 541 12.14 9.62 11.72
C GLU A 541 12.88 8.27 11.62
N ASN A 542 14.19 8.31 11.86
CA ASN A 542 15.06 7.14 11.84
C ASN A 542 15.17 6.57 13.25
N SER A 543 14.63 5.37 13.49
CA SER A 543 14.82 4.62 14.75
C SER A 543 16.30 4.39 15.08
N ILE A 544 17.16 4.26 14.07
CA ILE A 544 18.61 4.08 14.25
C ILE A 544 19.31 5.38 14.69
N GLN A 545 18.76 6.57 14.38
CA GLN A 545 19.41 7.85 14.72
C GLN A 545 18.96 8.43 16.07
N SER A 546 17.74 8.17 16.52
CA SER A 546 17.24 8.69 17.79
C SER A 546 17.83 7.97 19.00
N ASP A 547 17.93 6.65 18.95
CA ASP A 547 18.18 5.86 20.17
C ASP A 547 19.66 5.45 20.31
N LEU A 548 20.33 5.20 19.18
CA LEU A 548 21.73 4.74 19.18
C LEU A 548 22.74 5.89 19.17
N LYS A 549 22.46 7.09 18.63
CA LYS A 549 23.46 8.17 18.62
C LYS A 549 23.65 8.85 19.98
N SER A 550 22.64 8.84 20.84
CA SER A 550 22.76 9.31 22.23
C SER A 550 23.65 8.39 23.08
N GLU A 551 23.72 7.09 22.75
CA GLU A 551 24.43 6.08 23.56
C GLU A 551 25.69 5.50 22.88
N THR A 552 25.85 5.62 21.56
CA THR A 552 27.00 5.06 20.84
C THR A 552 28.10 6.10 20.68
N LEU A 553 29.22 5.88 21.37
CA LEU A 553 30.50 6.53 21.09
C LEU A 553 30.95 6.11 19.67
N VAL A 554 30.65 6.92 18.64
CA VAL A 554 31.51 7.28 17.48
C VAL A 554 30.70 7.66 16.21
N SER A 555 30.92 8.90 15.74
CA SER A 555 31.15 9.21 14.31
C SER A 555 32.25 10.28 14.11
N LEU A 556 33.24 10.30 15.01
CA LEU A 556 34.29 11.33 15.09
C LEU A 556 35.22 11.41 13.85
N MET A 557 35.35 10.37 13.03
CA MET A 557 36.24 10.42 11.86
C MET A 557 35.62 11.10 10.63
N LYS A 558 34.29 11.01 10.43
CA LYS A 558 33.63 11.64 9.26
C LYS A 558 33.37 13.14 9.47
N GLU A 559 33.10 13.56 10.70
CA GLU A 559 32.87 14.98 11.04
C GLU A 559 34.15 15.81 10.93
N ASN A 560 35.32 15.24 11.27
CA ASN A 560 36.61 15.93 11.13
C ASN A 560 37.03 16.16 9.66
N PHE A 561 36.39 15.50 8.69
CA PHE A 561 36.74 15.65 7.27
C PHE A 561 35.89 16.69 6.53
N LYS A 562 34.84 17.24 7.15
CA LYS A 562 33.96 18.23 6.51
C LYS A 562 33.44 19.28 7.52
N SER A 563 34.27 20.29 7.82
CA SER A 563 33.77 21.66 7.87
C SER A 563 34.92 22.67 7.79
N SER A 564 34.59 23.81 7.18
CA SER A 564 35.45 24.91 6.75
C SER A 564 36.07 25.75 7.87
N VAL A 565 36.37 25.15 9.03
CA VAL A 565 37.08 25.81 10.14
C VAL A 565 38.04 24.82 10.77
N SER A 566 39.24 24.65 10.20
CA SER A 566 40.48 24.40 10.95
C SER A 566 41.67 24.09 10.05
N LYS A 567 42.33 25.14 9.57
CA LYS A 567 43.79 25.11 9.32
C LYS A 567 44.60 25.46 10.59
N LYS A 568 43.94 25.71 11.73
CA LYS A 568 44.55 26.24 12.97
C LYS A 568 44.67 25.24 14.13
N LEU A 569 44.02 24.07 14.08
CA LEU A 569 44.04 23.07 15.17
C LEU A 569 44.97 21.88 14.93
N GLU A 570 45.63 21.82 13.78
CA GLU A 570 46.30 20.60 13.29
C GLU A 570 47.74 20.39 13.80
N LEU A 571 48.35 21.37 14.48
CA LEU A 571 49.77 21.29 14.86
C LEU A 571 50.04 20.91 16.32
N LYS A 572 49.04 20.86 17.22
CA LYS A 572 49.24 20.42 18.62
C LYS A 572 48.41 19.20 19.06
N SER A 573 47.49 18.70 18.24
CA SER A 573 46.56 17.62 18.61
C SER A 573 46.91 16.23 18.05
N LYS A 574 47.89 16.11 17.13
CA LYS A 574 48.17 14.87 16.37
C LYS A 574 48.38 13.62 17.22
N LEU A 575 48.97 13.71 18.42
CA LEU A 575 49.15 12.53 19.29
C LEU A 575 47.87 12.06 19.99
N LYS A 576 46.98 12.98 20.42
CA LYS A 576 45.73 12.61 21.10
C LYS A 576 44.68 12.08 20.11
N THR A 577 44.60 12.67 18.92
CA THR A 577 43.62 12.25 17.90
C THR A 577 43.92 10.83 17.40
N GLN A 578 45.19 10.45 17.29
CA GLN A 578 45.62 9.11 16.85
C GLN A 578 45.39 8.01 17.91
N GLN A 579 45.47 8.36 19.21
CA GLN A 579 45.14 7.43 20.30
C GLN A 579 43.64 7.15 20.40
N VAL A 580 42.80 8.16 20.16
CA VAL A 580 41.33 8.00 20.18
C VAL A 580 40.86 7.18 18.96
N SER A 581 41.47 7.39 17.78
CA SER A 581 41.13 6.66 16.55
C SER A 581 41.53 5.18 16.57
N ASN A 582 42.52 4.81 17.37
CA ASN A 582 43.04 3.44 17.49
C ASN A 582 42.49 2.67 18.70
N SER A 583 41.43 3.19 19.36
CA SER A 583 40.77 2.46 20.44
C SER A 583 40.23 1.12 19.92
N THR A 584 40.53 0.03 20.65
CA THR A 584 40.26 -1.38 20.27
C THR A 584 38.79 -1.79 20.34
N PHE A 585 37.88 -0.82 20.44
CA PHE A 585 36.48 -1.02 20.79
C PHE A 585 35.72 -1.90 19.78
N HIS A 586 35.99 -1.77 18.48
CA HIS A 586 35.34 -2.54 17.41
C HIS A 586 36.14 -3.75 16.92
N GLN A 587 37.03 -4.34 17.72
CA GLN A 587 37.78 -5.52 17.29
C GLN A 587 36.89 -6.78 17.29
N PRO A 588 36.81 -7.53 16.17
CA PRO A 588 36.04 -8.78 16.08
C PRO A 588 36.43 -9.84 17.13
N ARG A 589 37.66 -9.76 17.66
CA ARG A 589 38.17 -10.65 18.72
C ARG A 589 37.36 -10.56 20.02
N ASN A 590 36.73 -9.41 20.31
CA ASN A 590 35.89 -9.24 21.50
C ASN A 590 34.62 -10.09 21.43
N ILE A 591 34.09 -10.37 20.23
CA ILE A 591 32.92 -11.26 20.05
C ILE A 591 33.29 -12.70 20.36
N LYS A 592 34.48 -13.17 19.95
CA LYS A 592 34.94 -14.52 20.28
C LYS A 592 35.12 -14.69 21.79
N TYR A 593 35.65 -13.67 22.47
CA TYR A 593 35.80 -13.65 23.93
C TYR A 593 34.44 -13.63 24.65
N ILE A 594 33.49 -12.82 24.19
CA ILE A 594 32.11 -12.77 24.75
C ILE A 594 31.36 -14.08 24.51
N VAL A 595 31.46 -14.67 23.32
CA VAL A 595 30.82 -15.95 22.98
C VAL A 595 31.45 -17.11 23.78
N GLU A 596 32.77 -17.13 23.97
CA GLU A 596 33.44 -18.12 24.82
C GLU A 596 33.08 -17.95 26.31
N ARG A 597 32.91 -16.71 26.79
CA ARG A 597 32.46 -16.41 28.16
C ARG A 597 30.99 -16.81 28.38
N ILE A 598 30.11 -16.56 27.41
CA ILE A 598 28.71 -17.00 27.42
C ILE A 598 28.60 -18.53 27.38
N LYS A 599 29.52 -19.23 26.70
CA LYS A 599 29.62 -20.70 26.73
C LYS A 599 30.14 -21.24 28.07
N GLN A 600 30.99 -20.49 28.77
CA GLN A 600 31.51 -20.86 30.09
C GLN A 600 30.52 -20.57 31.23
N ASP A 601 29.71 -19.51 31.13
CA ASP A 601 28.72 -19.14 32.16
C ASP A 601 27.39 -19.90 32.05
N ASN A 602 27.12 -20.61 30.94
CA ASN A 602 25.88 -21.37 30.73
C ASN A 602 25.98 -22.86 31.14
N SER A 603 26.38 -23.11 32.39
CA SER A 603 25.94 -24.33 33.09
C SER A 603 24.64 -24.12 33.89
N ARG A 604 24.07 -22.90 33.93
CA ARG A 604 22.74 -22.66 34.54
C ARG A 604 21.91 -21.59 33.80
N ASN A 605 20.90 -22.08 33.09
CA ASN A 605 19.58 -21.46 32.89
C ASN A 605 19.49 -20.08 32.21
N PHE A 606 19.79 -19.98 30.92
CA PHE A 606 19.34 -18.82 30.12
C PHE A 606 18.85 -19.14 28.69
N PHE A 607 18.38 -20.36 28.42
CA PHE A 607 17.68 -20.66 27.17
C PHE A 607 16.21 -20.97 27.44
N ARG A 608 15.40 -19.92 27.44
CA ARG A 608 13.99 -20.00 27.04
C ARG A 608 13.55 -18.71 26.37
#